data_AF-A0A6P4IR33-F1
#
_entry.id   AF-A0A6P4IR33-F1
#
_cell.length_a   1.000
_cell.length_b   1.000
_cell.length_c   1.000
_cell.angle_alpha   90.00
_cell.angle_beta   90.00
_cell.angle_gamma   90.00
#
_symmetry.space_group_name_H-M   'P 1'
#
loop_
_entity.id
_entity.type
_entity.pdbx_description
1 polymer ?
#
loop_
_entity_poly.entity_id
_entity_poly.type
_entity_poly.pdbx_seq_one_letter_code
_entity_poly.pdbx_strand_id
1 'polypeptide(L)'
;MQFPLIVALTLTLLGFAWGNPTEGDKQKFCEFLKDVEEDREILVESLTKKTLDVEKNVIKKLGRNSDFETFLKENSTLQLLTTQQKLDFLLKFRCAYKNKILANPLFKDTNEFRQTYLTYRSETNKEIKTFDNFLSRDATRMVKKMKSTSDATKQEFNNALKTYLDRKGQSAHCMMNTFLTLKTKYGCN
;
A
#
# COMPACT_ATOMS: atom_id res chain seq x y z
N MET A 1 -20.57 -40.77 -40.77
CA MET A 1 -19.98 -39.52 -40.22
C MET A 1 -18.98 -39.92 -39.14
N GLN A 2 -17.69 -39.95 -39.46
CA GLN A 2 -16.60 -40.27 -38.53
C GLN A 2 -15.71 -39.04 -38.39
N PHE A 3 -16.05 -38.12 -37.50
CA PHE A 3 -15.10 -37.13 -36.97
C PHE A 3 -15.54 -36.68 -35.57
N PRO A 4 -15.19 -37.40 -34.49
CA PRO A 4 -15.10 -36.72 -33.19
C PRO A 4 -13.81 -37.03 -32.41
N LEU A 5 -12.83 -37.74 -32.98
CA LEU A 5 -11.60 -38.10 -32.26
C LEU A 5 -10.49 -37.04 -32.34
N ILE A 6 -10.54 -36.10 -33.29
CA ILE A 6 -9.49 -35.08 -33.46
C ILE A 6 -9.70 -33.87 -32.53
N VAL A 7 -10.94 -33.56 -32.13
CA VAL A 7 -11.25 -32.36 -31.30
C VAL A 7 -10.89 -32.57 -29.82
N ALA A 8 -10.98 -33.80 -29.31
CA ALA A 8 -10.62 -34.10 -27.92
C ALA A 8 -9.10 -34.08 -27.68
N LEU A 9 -8.30 -34.40 -28.71
CA LEU A 9 -6.84 -34.39 -28.65
C LEU A 9 -6.23 -32.98 -28.76
N THR A 10 -6.91 -32.03 -29.41
CA THR A 10 -6.44 -30.63 -29.46
C THR A 10 -6.80 -29.83 -28.20
N LEU A 11 -7.93 -30.12 -27.53
CA LEU A 11 -8.31 -29.44 -26.29
C LEU A 11 -7.47 -29.87 -25.07
N THR A 12 -6.98 -31.10 -25.05
CA THR A 12 -6.09 -31.60 -23.97
C THR A 12 -4.67 -31.01 -24.09
N LEU A 13 -4.20 -30.71 -25.30
CA LEU A 13 -2.94 -29.99 -25.53
C LEU A 13 -3.02 -28.49 -25.21
N LEU A 14 -4.21 -27.88 -25.24
CA LEU A 14 -4.43 -26.49 -24.82
C LEU A 14 -4.52 -26.32 -23.29
N GLY A 15 -4.85 -27.38 -22.55
CA GLY A 15 -4.93 -27.37 -21.08
C GLY A 15 -3.57 -27.40 -20.37
N PHE A 16 -2.50 -27.84 -21.03
CA PHE A 16 -1.16 -27.97 -20.46
C PHE A 16 -0.17 -26.88 -20.91
N ALA A 17 -0.63 -25.86 -21.64
CA ALA A 17 0.15 -24.66 -21.94
C ALA A 17 0.05 -23.58 -20.82
N TRP A 18 -0.48 -23.93 -19.64
CA TRP A 18 -0.39 -23.10 -18.45
C TRP A 18 1.04 -23.21 -17.92
N GLY A 19 1.98 -22.50 -18.56
CA GLY A 19 3.36 -22.48 -18.13
C GLY A 19 3.42 -21.96 -16.69
N ASN A 20 3.87 -22.81 -15.77
CA ASN A 20 4.17 -22.37 -14.42
C ASN A 20 5.37 -21.41 -14.45
N PRO A 21 5.44 -20.41 -13.55
CA PRO A 21 6.64 -19.60 -13.40
C PRO A 21 7.86 -20.51 -13.23
N THR A 22 8.94 -20.22 -13.97
CA THR A 22 10.20 -20.93 -13.75
C THR A 22 10.74 -20.61 -12.36
N GLU A 23 11.62 -21.45 -11.82
CA GLU A 23 12.21 -21.20 -10.51
C GLU A 23 12.95 -19.85 -10.46
N GLY A 24 13.65 -19.49 -11.54
CA GLY A 24 14.27 -18.17 -11.68
C GLY A 24 13.29 -17.01 -11.82
N ASP A 25 12.04 -17.24 -12.22
CA ASP A 25 10.99 -16.21 -12.22
C ASP A 25 10.37 -16.06 -10.83
N LYS A 26 10.18 -17.16 -10.10
CA LYS A 26 9.75 -17.12 -8.69
C LYS A 26 10.75 -16.37 -7.83
N GLN A 27 12.05 -16.66 -7.98
CA GLN A 27 13.10 -15.96 -7.24
C GLN A 27 13.06 -14.45 -7.49
N LYS A 28 12.99 -14.00 -8.76
CA LYS A 28 12.88 -12.57 -9.09
C LYS A 28 11.62 -11.93 -8.51
N PHE A 29 10.51 -12.66 -8.49
CA PHE A 29 9.27 -12.20 -7.90
C PHE A 29 9.41 -12.05 -6.38
N CYS A 30 10.01 -13.02 -5.70
CA CYS A 30 10.25 -12.94 -4.27
C CYS A 30 11.23 -11.81 -3.89
N GLU A 31 12.31 -11.63 -4.65
CA GLU A 31 13.25 -10.50 -4.49
C GLU A 31 12.52 -9.17 -4.64
N PHE A 32 11.73 -9.02 -5.70
CA PHE A 32 10.92 -7.82 -5.91
C PHE A 32 9.91 -7.58 -4.78
N LEU A 33 9.21 -8.61 -4.30
CA LEU A 33 8.27 -8.46 -3.18
C LEU A 33 8.97 -8.06 -1.88
N LYS A 34 10.18 -8.58 -1.63
CA LYS A 34 11.00 -8.18 -0.50
C LYS A 34 11.37 -6.70 -0.57
N ASP A 35 11.85 -6.23 -1.73
CA ASP A 35 12.17 -4.82 -1.94
C ASP A 35 10.94 -3.92 -1.70
N VAL A 36 9.76 -4.37 -2.13
CA VAL A 36 8.49 -3.64 -1.90
C VAL A 36 8.10 -3.59 -0.42
N GLU A 37 8.37 -4.66 0.35
CA GLU A 37 8.16 -4.66 1.80
C GLU A 37 9.11 -3.67 2.50
N GLU A 38 10.39 -3.66 2.14
CA GLU A 38 11.38 -2.72 2.69
C GLU A 38 11.02 -1.26 2.37
N ASP A 39 10.67 -0.96 1.11
CA ASP A 39 10.24 0.38 0.69
C ASP A 39 8.94 0.81 1.41
N ARG A 40 8.04 -0.14 1.68
CA ARG A 40 6.81 0.10 2.44
C ARG A 40 7.13 0.49 3.88
N GLU A 41 8.06 -0.18 4.53
CA GLU A 41 8.47 0.16 5.90
C GLU A 41 9.01 1.58 5.96
N ILE A 42 9.89 1.94 5.02
CA ILE A 42 10.45 3.29 4.90
C ILE A 42 9.34 4.34 4.69
N LEU A 43 8.37 4.06 3.81
CA LEU A 43 7.24 4.96 3.58
C LEU A 43 6.41 5.12 4.86
N VAL A 44 6.07 4.03 5.54
CA VAL A 44 5.28 4.07 6.78
C VAL A 44 6.00 4.87 7.87
N GLU A 45 7.31 4.73 8.01
CA GLU A 45 8.10 5.54 8.95
C GLU A 45 8.10 7.02 8.60
N SER A 46 8.30 7.36 7.32
CA SER A 46 8.24 8.76 6.85
C SER A 46 6.89 9.40 7.18
N LEU A 47 5.80 8.71 6.84
CA LEU A 47 4.44 9.19 7.09
C LEU A 47 4.14 9.30 8.58
N THR A 48 4.63 8.36 9.39
CA THR A 48 4.49 8.38 10.85
C THR A 48 5.21 9.58 11.43
N LYS A 49 6.45 9.84 11.03
CA LYS A 49 7.23 11.01 11.47
C LYS A 49 6.52 12.32 11.12
N LYS A 50 6.03 12.48 9.88
CA LYS A 50 5.24 13.66 9.48
C LYS A 50 3.99 13.84 10.35
N THR A 51 3.32 12.75 10.65
CA THR A 51 2.12 12.75 11.49
C THR A 51 2.44 13.23 12.91
N LEU A 52 3.55 12.75 13.49
CA LEU A 52 4.05 13.20 14.80
C LEU A 52 4.48 14.68 14.79
N ASP A 53 5.02 15.20 13.69
CA ASP A 53 5.38 16.61 13.57
C ASP A 53 4.13 17.51 13.54
N VAL A 54 3.09 17.08 12.81
CA VAL A 54 1.79 17.74 12.82
C VAL A 54 1.15 17.71 14.21
N GLU A 55 1.19 16.56 14.88
CA GLU A 55 0.74 16.41 16.26
C GLU A 55 1.37 17.46 17.17
N LYS A 56 2.71 17.52 17.21
CA LYS A 56 3.45 18.46 18.07
C LYS A 56 3.05 19.90 17.80
N ASN A 57 2.87 20.25 16.54
CA ASN A 57 2.47 21.60 16.13
C ASN A 57 1.03 21.94 16.53
N VAL A 58 0.13 20.95 16.51
CA VAL A 58 -1.29 21.14 16.84
C VAL A 58 -1.53 21.13 18.35
N ILE A 59 -0.92 20.23 19.11
CA ILE A 59 -1.00 20.23 20.59
C ILE A 59 -0.53 21.58 21.15
N LYS A 60 0.59 22.11 20.66
CA LYS A 60 1.11 23.42 21.10
C LYS A 60 0.08 24.55 20.97
N LYS A 61 -0.87 24.44 20.04
CA LYS A 61 -1.86 25.47 19.72
C LYS A 61 -3.22 25.24 20.38
N LEU A 62 -3.59 23.99 20.69
CA LEU A 62 -4.90 23.65 21.29
C LEU A 62 -4.98 23.96 22.80
N GLY A 63 -3.84 24.18 23.46
CA GLY A 63 -3.79 24.23 24.92
C GLY A 63 -3.87 22.82 25.55
N ARG A 64 -3.53 22.72 26.84
CA ARG A 64 -3.50 21.44 27.56
C ARG A 64 -4.92 20.89 27.80
N ASN A 65 -5.06 19.56 27.83
CA ASN A 65 -6.27 18.76 28.11
C ASN A 65 -7.34 18.71 27.01
N SER A 66 -6.96 18.82 25.73
CA SER A 66 -7.92 18.58 24.64
C SER A 66 -8.16 17.08 24.40
N ASP A 67 -9.37 16.68 23.96
CA ASP A 67 -9.66 15.30 23.54
C ASP A 67 -8.74 14.78 22.42
N PHE A 68 -8.10 15.70 21.70
CA PHE A 68 -7.08 15.39 20.71
C PHE A 68 -5.75 15.06 21.40
N GLU A 69 -5.32 15.83 22.39
CA GLU A 69 -4.13 15.50 23.20
C GLU A 69 -4.26 14.12 23.89
N THR A 70 -5.44 13.76 24.40
CA THR A 70 -5.69 12.42 24.98
C THR A 70 -5.54 11.30 23.94
N PHE A 71 -6.15 11.46 22.75
CA PHE A 71 -5.96 10.53 21.64
C PHE A 71 -4.48 10.37 21.27
N LEU A 72 -3.69 11.44 21.38
CA LEU A 72 -2.28 11.44 21.02
C LEU A 72 -1.40 10.81 22.10
N LYS A 73 -1.68 11.05 23.38
CA LYS A 73 -1.01 10.39 24.52
C LYS A 73 -1.21 8.87 24.53
N GLU A 74 -2.39 8.39 24.15
CA GLU A 74 -2.66 6.95 24.00
C GLU A 74 -1.84 6.30 22.88
N ASN A 75 -1.28 7.09 21.96
CA ASN A 75 -0.49 6.63 20.84
C ASN A 75 0.98 7.11 20.90
N SER A 76 1.47 7.65 22.02
CA SER A 76 2.80 8.30 22.11
C SER A 76 4.00 7.35 21.99
N THR A 77 3.79 6.02 21.99
CA THR A 77 4.82 4.97 21.84
C THR A 77 5.01 4.49 20.39
N LEU A 78 4.65 5.32 19.41
CA LEU A 78 4.67 5.01 17.98
C LEU A 78 5.99 4.50 17.41
N GLN A 79 7.13 4.93 17.95
CA GLN A 79 8.45 4.49 17.48
C GLN A 79 8.70 3.00 17.71
N LEU A 80 8.06 2.41 18.73
CA LEU A 80 8.20 1.00 19.12
C LEU A 80 7.17 0.10 18.44
N LEU A 81 6.29 0.66 17.62
CA LEU A 81 5.22 -0.09 16.96
C LEU A 81 5.72 -0.79 15.69
N THR A 82 5.14 -1.95 15.41
CA THR A 82 5.30 -2.67 14.14
C THR A 82 4.75 -1.84 12.97
N THR A 83 5.19 -2.13 11.74
CA THR A 83 4.69 -1.50 10.51
C THR A 83 3.16 -1.52 10.41
N GLN A 84 2.53 -2.63 10.79
CA GLN A 84 1.07 -2.74 10.80
C GLN A 84 0.41 -1.82 11.83
N GLN A 85 0.94 -1.76 13.05
CA GLN A 85 0.43 -0.87 14.08
C GLN A 85 0.62 0.61 13.72
N LYS A 86 1.72 0.97 13.05
CA LYS A 86 1.95 2.33 12.51
C LYS A 86 0.93 2.68 11.44
N LEU A 87 0.59 1.76 10.55
CA LEU A 87 -0.48 1.94 9.57
C LEU A 87 -1.85 2.18 10.23
N ASP A 88 -2.18 1.39 11.25
CA ASP A 88 -3.42 1.56 12.01
C ASP A 88 -3.49 2.93 12.71
N PHE A 89 -2.36 3.40 13.24
CA PHE A 89 -2.26 4.74 13.79
C PHE A 89 -2.49 5.82 12.72
N LEU A 90 -1.82 5.75 11.57
CA LEU A 90 -1.98 6.72 10.48
C LEU A 90 -3.45 6.83 10.02
N LEU A 91 -4.15 5.69 9.98
CA LEU A 91 -5.58 5.63 9.69
C LEU A 91 -6.41 6.37 10.75
N LYS A 92 -6.19 6.06 12.02
CA LYS A 92 -6.90 6.68 13.15
C LYS A 92 -6.62 8.18 13.23
N PHE A 93 -5.38 8.60 13.02
CA PHE A 93 -4.97 10.00 13.09
C PHE A 93 -5.75 10.88 12.13
N ARG A 94 -5.87 10.47 10.86
CA ARG A 94 -6.61 11.24 9.86
C ARG A 94 -8.07 11.47 10.26
N CYS A 95 -8.72 10.44 10.80
CA CYS A 95 -10.10 10.52 11.26
C CYS A 95 -10.21 11.39 12.53
N ALA A 96 -9.32 11.19 13.50
CA ALA A 96 -9.26 11.97 14.72
C ALA A 96 -9.05 13.46 14.43
N TYR A 97 -8.14 13.82 13.52
CA TYR A 97 -7.88 15.21 13.15
C TYR A 97 -9.13 15.87 12.57
N LYS A 98 -9.82 15.19 11.63
CA LYS A 98 -11.04 15.73 11.05
C LYS A 98 -12.14 15.93 12.09
N ASN A 99 -12.39 14.92 12.91
CA ASN A 99 -13.52 14.92 13.83
C ASN A 99 -13.28 15.80 15.06
N LYS A 100 -12.07 15.76 15.63
CA LYS A 100 -11.74 16.43 16.89
C LYS A 100 -11.21 17.85 16.70
N ILE A 101 -10.68 18.19 15.51
CA ILE A 101 -10.15 19.53 15.19
C ILE A 101 -11.02 20.22 14.15
N LEU A 102 -11.10 19.70 12.92
CA LEU A 102 -11.74 20.44 11.82
C LEU A 102 -13.26 20.55 11.93
N ALA A 103 -13.91 19.56 12.56
CA ALA A 103 -15.34 19.56 12.81
C ALA A 103 -15.71 20.09 14.19
N ASN A 104 -14.73 20.38 15.05
CA ASN A 104 -14.99 20.86 16.40
C ASN A 104 -15.47 22.32 16.37
N PRO A 105 -16.63 22.65 16.95
CA PRO A 105 -17.15 24.02 16.96
C PRO A 105 -16.17 25.08 17.48
N LEU A 106 -15.25 24.71 18.38
CA LEU A 106 -14.23 25.61 18.94
C LEU A 106 -13.11 25.95 17.96
N PHE A 107 -12.84 25.08 16.97
CA PHE A 107 -11.64 25.15 16.12
C PHE A 107 -11.95 25.14 14.62
N LYS A 108 -13.19 24.85 14.21
CA LYS A 108 -13.60 24.68 12.80
C LYS A 108 -13.32 25.88 11.91
N ASP A 109 -13.36 27.08 12.50
CA ASP A 109 -13.16 28.37 11.81
C ASP A 109 -11.71 28.87 11.94
N THR A 110 -10.85 28.16 12.67
CA THR A 110 -9.43 28.46 12.76
C THR A 110 -8.73 28.04 11.46
N ASN A 111 -8.46 29.02 10.58
CA ASN A 111 -7.82 28.77 9.28
C ASN A 111 -6.48 28.01 9.43
N GLU A 112 -5.73 28.28 10.50
CA GLU A 112 -4.42 27.66 10.73
C GLU A 112 -4.46 26.13 10.87
N PHE A 113 -5.44 25.56 11.58
CA PHE A 113 -5.60 24.11 11.69
C PHE A 113 -6.00 23.49 10.35
N ARG A 114 -6.83 24.20 9.59
CA ARG A 114 -7.20 23.78 8.22
C ARG A 114 -5.98 23.76 7.31
N GLN A 115 -5.14 24.81 7.33
CA GLN A 115 -3.91 24.86 6.53
C GLN A 115 -2.92 23.77 6.95
N THR A 116 -2.76 23.55 8.25
CA THR A 116 -1.90 22.46 8.77
C THR A 116 -2.33 21.10 8.22
N TYR A 117 -3.64 20.81 8.24
CA TYR A 117 -4.17 19.56 7.68
C TYR A 117 -4.01 19.47 6.15
N LEU A 118 -4.24 20.56 5.43
CA LEU A 118 -4.10 20.59 3.96
C LEU A 118 -2.65 20.36 3.54
N THR A 119 -1.69 21.01 4.19
CA THR A 119 -0.26 20.80 3.95
C THR A 119 0.13 19.35 4.25
N TYR A 120 -0.24 18.82 5.42
CA TYR A 120 -0.02 17.43 5.79
C TYR A 120 -0.57 16.46 4.72
N ARG A 121 -1.84 16.64 4.32
CA ARG A 121 -2.49 15.82 3.31
C ARG A 121 -1.77 15.91 1.96
N SER A 122 -1.33 17.10 1.56
CA SER A 122 -0.63 17.31 0.30
C SER A 122 0.72 16.60 0.29
N GLU A 123 1.52 16.77 1.34
CA GLU A 123 2.84 16.14 1.47
C GLU A 123 2.77 14.62 1.53
N THR A 124 1.88 14.08 2.36
CA THR A 124 1.69 12.62 2.48
C THR A 124 1.22 12.00 1.16
N ASN A 125 0.29 12.65 0.44
CA ASN A 125 -0.11 12.21 -0.89
C ASN A 125 1.05 12.24 -1.91
N LYS A 126 1.94 13.23 -1.81
CA LYS A 126 3.12 13.33 -2.69
C LYS A 126 4.11 12.18 -2.45
N GLU A 127 4.33 11.80 -1.19
CA GLU A 127 5.19 10.66 -0.85
C GLU A 127 4.60 9.34 -1.33
N ILE A 128 3.31 9.11 -1.05
CA ILE A 128 2.60 7.91 -1.52
C ILE A 128 2.64 7.82 -3.05
N LYS A 129 2.40 8.92 -3.75
CA LYS A 129 2.46 8.95 -5.23
C LYS A 129 3.88 8.64 -5.74
N THR A 130 4.91 9.13 -5.06
CA THR A 130 6.31 8.83 -5.42
C THR A 130 6.59 7.33 -5.26
N PHE A 131 6.19 6.75 -4.14
CA PHE A 131 6.28 5.30 -3.90
C PHE A 131 5.52 4.50 -4.97
N ASP A 132 4.27 4.87 -5.28
CA ASP A 132 3.44 4.19 -6.29
C ASP A 132 4.10 4.22 -7.68
N ASN A 133 4.72 5.35 -8.05
CA ASN A 133 5.46 5.48 -9.31
C ASN A 133 6.68 4.55 -9.36
N PHE A 134 7.45 4.44 -8.26
CA PHE A 134 8.61 3.56 -8.19
C PHE A 134 8.19 2.09 -8.26
N LEU A 135 7.19 1.71 -7.46
CA LEU A 135 6.63 0.36 -7.52
C LEU A 135 6.16 -0.01 -8.92
N SER A 136 5.39 0.87 -9.59
CA SER A 136 4.92 0.61 -10.95
C SER A 136 6.07 0.44 -11.94
N ARG A 137 7.12 1.25 -11.83
CA ARG A 137 8.31 1.17 -12.68
C ARG A 137 9.05 -0.15 -12.46
N ASP A 138 9.28 -0.51 -11.20
CA ASP A 138 10.10 -1.66 -10.84
C ASP A 138 9.36 -2.97 -11.08
N ALA A 139 8.05 -3.00 -10.87
CA ALA A 139 7.18 -4.10 -11.28
C ALA A 139 7.20 -4.31 -12.81
N THR A 140 7.10 -3.23 -13.59
CA THR A 140 7.20 -3.30 -15.06
C THR A 140 8.56 -3.86 -15.50
N ARG A 141 9.64 -3.45 -14.83
CA ARG A 141 11.00 -3.95 -15.11
C ARG A 141 11.12 -5.43 -14.77
N MET A 142 10.57 -5.87 -13.64
CA MET A 142 10.57 -7.27 -13.22
C MET A 142 9.83 -8.14 -14.24
N VAL A 143 8.60 -7.75 -14.64
CA VAL A 143 7.80 -8.47 -15.65
C VAL A 143 8.54 -8.61 -16.98
N LYS A 144 9.20 -7.54 -17.46
CA LYS A 144 10.01 -7.57 -18.69
C LYS A 144 11.20 -8.53 -18.61
N LYS A 145 11.72 -8.79 -17.40
CA LYS A 145 12.84 -9.71 -17.14
C LYS A 145 12.39 -11.15 -16.87
N MET A 146 11.09 -11.42 -16.76
CA MET A 146 10.58 -12.78 -16.60
C MET A 146 10.81 -13.58 -17.88
N LYS A 147 11.42 -14.76 -17.75
CA LYS A 147 11.66 -15.69 -18.85
C LYS A 147 10.44 -16.56 -19.16
N SER A 148 9.46 -16.61 -18.25
CA SER A 148 8.22 -17.35 -18.44
C SER A 148 7.56 -17.00 -19.79
N THR A 149 7.23 -18.03 -20.56
CA THR A 149 6.41 -17.97 -21.78
C THR A 149 4.91 -17.98 -21.48
N SER A 150 4.52 -18.03 -20.20
CA SER A 150 3.13 -18.09 -19.77
C SER A 150 2.53 -16.70 -19.63
N ASP A 151 1.66 -16.36 -20.58
CA ASP A 151 0.87 -15.13 -20.53
C ASP A 151 -0.04 -15.09 -19.29
N ALA A 152 -0.52 -16.25 -18.81
CA ALA A 152 -1.36 -16.34 -17.62
C ALA A 152 -0.62 -15.88 -16.34
N THR A 153 0.63 -16.31 -16.15
CA THR A 153 1.45 -15.93 -14.98
C THR A 153 1.78 -14.43 -15.00
N LYS A 154 2.08 -13.88 -16.19
CA LYS A 154 2.31 -12.44 -16.36
C LYS A 154 1.03 -11.62 -16.16
N GLN A 155 -0.10 -12.12 -16.64
CA GLN A 155 -1.41 -11.49 -16.45
C GLN A 155 -1.84 -11.48 -14.99
N GLU A 156 -1.67 -12.57 -14.25
CA GLU A 156 -1.99 -12.62 -12.82
C GLU A 156 -1.18 -11.60 -12.02
N PHE A 157 0.13 -11.56 -12.25
CA PHE A 157 1.00 -10.55 -11.64
C PHE A 157 0.55 -9.12 -11.99
N ASN A 158 0.30 -8.86 -13.28
CA ASN A 158 -0.17 -7.56 -13.73
C ASN A 158 -1.53 -7.20 -13.14
N ASN A 159 -2.43 -8.16 -12.94
CA ASN A 159 -3.74 -7.93 -12.32
C ASN A 159 -3.60 -7.58 -10.83
N ALA A 160 -2.71 -8.25 -10.10
CA ALA A 160 -2.44 -7.92 -8.71
C ALA A 160 -1.76 -6.56 -8.55
N LEU A 161 -0.76 -6.27 -9.40
CA LEU A 161 -0.11 -4.96 -9.48
C LEU A 161 -1.12 -3.87 -9.85
N LYS A 162 -1.95 -4.10 -10.86
CA LYS A 162 -2.99 -3.17 -11.29
C LYS A 162 -4.01 -2.94 -10.18
N THR A 163 -4.49 -3.99 -9.52
CA THR A 163 -5.39 -3.86 -8.35
C THR A 163 -4.76 -3.02 -7.24
N TYR A 164 -3.46 -3.21 -7.00
CA TYR A 164 -2.70 -2.42 -6.04
C TYR A 164 -2.55 -0.95 -6.47
N LEU A 165 -2.23 -0.66 -7.73
CA LEU A 165 -2.02 0.69 -8.26
C LEU A 165 -3.33 1.45 -8.54
N ASP A 166 -4.39 0.73 -8.96
CA ASP A 166 -5.73 1.27 -9.26
C ASP A 166 -6.51 1.63 -7.99
N ARG A 167 -5.91 1.51 -6.80
CA ARG A 167 -6.41 2.10 -5.54
C ARG A 167 -6.60 3.63 -5.57
N LYS A 168 -6.44 4.26 -6.75
CA LYS A 168 -6.70 5.66 -7.11
C LYS A 168 -7.53 6.39 -6.05
N GLY A 169 -6.84 7.03 -5.12
CA GLY A 169 -7.40 8.08 -4.27
C GLY A 169 -8.39 7.67 -3.18
N GLN A 170 -8.75 6.38 -3.01
CA GLN A 170 -9.60 5.94 -1.90
C GLN A 170 -8.77 5.19 -0.87
N SER A 171 -8.25 5.96 0.10
CA SER A 171 -7.55 5.46 1.28
C SER A 171 -6.36 4.54 0.97
N ALA A 172 -5.26 5.14 0.50
CA ALA A 172 -3.98 4.47 0.25
C ALA A 172 -3.40 3.67 1.44
N HIS A 173 -3.98 3.78 2.63
CA HIS A 173 -3.55 3.07 3.84
C HIS A 173 -4.26 1.73 4.09
N CYS A 174 -5.43 1.47 3.50
CA CYS A 174 -6.26 0.31 3.88
C CYS A 174 -5.92 -1.00 3.15
N MET A 175 -5.18 -0.97 2.04
CA MET A 175 -5.04 -2.14 1.17
C MET A 175 -3.63 -2.30 0.61
N MET A 176 -2.66 -2.56 1.50
CA MET A 176 -1.35 -3.08 1.09
C MET A 176 -1.29 -4.63 1.14
N ASN A 177 -2.31 -5.30 1.67
CA ASN A 177 -2.24 -6.75 1.93
C ASN A 177 -2.50 -7.62 0.68
N THR A 178 -3.33 -7.21 -0.28
CA THR A 178 -3.72 -8.07 -1.43
C THR A 178 -2.55 -8.42 -2.35
N PHE A 179 -1.58 -7.51 -2.49
CA PHE A 179 -0.38 -7.74 -3.29
C PHE A 179 0.62 -8.67 -2.58
N LEU A 180 0.71 -8.56 -1.25
CA LEU A 180 1.61 -9.37 -0.41
C LEU A 180 1.04 -10.77 -0.14
N THR A 181 -0.28 -10.99 -0.27
CA THR A 181 -0.87 -12.33 -0.18
C THR A 181 -0.47 -13.26 -1.33
N LEU A 182 0.14 -12.73 -2.41
CA LEU A 182 0.71 -13.57 -3.46
C LEU A 182 2.02 -14.26 -3.03
N LYS A 183 2.68 -13.83 -1.94
CA LYS A 183 3.93 -14.44 -1.45
C LYS A 183 3.82 -15.96 -1.29
N THR A 184 2.73 -16.42 -0.68
CA THR A 184 2.47 -17.85 -0.45
C THR A 184 2.29 -18.63 -1.76
N LYS A 185 1.72 -18.02 -2.79
CA LYS A 185 1.52 -18.65 -4.10
C LYS A 185 2.82 -18.87 -4.87
N TYR A 186 3.80 -17.99 -4.68
CA TYR A 186 5.11 -18.08 -5.35
C TYR A 186 6.20 -18.71 -4.46
N GLY A 187 5.84 -19.19 -3.26
CA GLY A 187 6.79 -19.83 -2.33
C GLY A 187 7.79 -18.86 -1.70
N CYS A 188 7.45 -17.57 -1.65
CA CYS A 188 8.28 -16.57 -1.00
C CYS A 188 8.11 -16.68 0.52
N ASN A 189 9.12 -17.23 1.19
CA ASN A 189 9.23 -17.28 2.66
C ASN A 189 9.92 -16.03 3.19
#